data_AF-A0AAX2IHI2-F1
#
_entry.id   AF-A0AAX2IHI2-F1
#
_cell.length_a   1.000
_cell.length_b   1.000
_cell.length_c   1.000
_cell.angle_alpha   90.00
_cell.angle_beta   90.00
_cell.angle_gamma   90.00
#
_symmetry.space_group_name_H-M   'P 1'
#
loop_
_entity.id
_entity.type
_entity.pdbx_description
1 polymer ?
#
loop_
_entity_poly.entity_id
_entity_poly.type
_entity_poly.pdbx_seq_one_letter_code
_entity_poly.pdbx_strand_id
1 'polypeptide(L)'
;MGYFHSFKYLFSFILLSNCFYAQSQPDVDFLVKEINTIHLSGQSDQVLEATQKLIKLSHISKNDKGLSYGNYFLASYHYDHANFKQSIDYAKKAQQYSSYLERDQTHAANISSLLAGNYLLLELYTLSFKNYRKSLEILKNKANKTTSDALIECSVYSHMSYIYDNINKPDSTLYYLQKEAKILKKIDLKYAYIQKGCSSLGFGNYYLNKNNTDSAQYYYNKSLNHFKNKIHPCKIESLIGLGNLYTFQKNYPKAQAFYDLALKSFNQHHFPDILSELYKKIAELKVSQGAITEAKYYQDLYLNIQKKLDDKMKKERDFALNEVMKEEKIKNNLEVKKTQRTTFIIISLLVLMTVFIIIYLLKKTKSKNLESIEITKKLIKEKEITEQETHKLKLQVNEAFEEIIQLAKDNSPSFYTRFQEVYPKFQSKMLLLNENLKPSELTFAAYVYLGFTTKEIADCTFKAIKTIENNRYNFRKKINLSPEKDLQIWLRNYIDSE
;
A
#
# COMPACT_ATOMS: atom_id res chain seq x y z
N MET A 1 -42.68 73.63 -14.58
CA MET A 1 -41.27 73.19 -14.69
C MET A 1 -41.25 71.66 -14.78
N GLY A 2 -41.34 71.15 -16.00
CA GLY A 2 -41.77 69.79 -16.33
C GLY A 2 -40.65 68.73 -16.37
N TYR A 3 -39.87 68.59 -15.30
CA TYR A 3 -38.80 67.57 -15.21
C TYR A 3 -39.03 66.48 -14.16
N PHE A 4 -40.11 66.56 -13.36
CA PHE A 4 -40.38 65.57 -12.30
C PHE A 4 -41.41 64.49 -12.65
N HIS A 5 -42.06 64.56 -13.81
CA HIS A 5 -43.02 63.53 -14.24
C HIS A 5 -42.40 62.44 -15.14
N SER A 6 -41.30 62.71 -15.85
CA SER A 6 -40.63 61.71 -16.69
C SER A 6 -39.91 60.63 -15.89
N PHE A 7 -39.47 60.92 -14.66
CA PHE A 7 -38.74 59.96 -13.82
C PHE A 7 -39.63 58.85 -13.23
N LYS A 8 -40.92 59.15 -12.94
CA LYS A 8 -41.87 58.15 -12.42
C LYS A 8 -42.21 57.08 -13.46
N TYR A 9 -42.32 57.45 -14.74
CA TYR A 9 -42.58 56.50 -15.82
C TYR A 9 -41.34 55.66 -16.17
N LEU A 10 -40.13 56.23 -16.08
CA LEU A 10 -38.89 55.48 -16.29
C LEU A 10 -38.66 54.43 -15.18
N PHE A 11 -38.95 54.78 -13.92
CA PHE A 11 -38.83 53.87 -12.78
C PHE A 11 -39.89 52.77 -12.80
N SER A 12 -41.11 53.09 -13.25
CA SER A 12 -42.18 52.09 -13.45
C SER A 12 -41.86 51.11 -14.59
N PHE A 13 -41.16 51.54 -15.65
CA PHE A 13 -40.76 50.67 -16.76
C PHE A 13 -39.63 49.70 -16.35
N ILE A 14 -38.71 50.13 -15.48
CA ILE A 14 -37.63 49.27 -14.95
C ILE A 14 -38.16 48.24 -13.94
N LEU A 15 -39.22 48.57 -13.19
CA LEU A 15 -39.89 47.61 -12.31
C LEU A 15 -40.74 46.60 -13.10
N LEU A 16 -41.44 47.04 -14.14
CA LEU A 16 -42.23 46.15 -15.00
C LEU A 16 -41.34 45.22 -15.85
N SER A 17 -40.17 45.67 -16.33
CA SER A 17 -39.24 44.81 -17.08
C SER A 17 -38.61 43.71 -16.20
N ASN A 18 -38.49 43.94 -14.89
CA ASN A 18 -38.02 42.92 -13.94
C ASN A 18 -39.14 41.97 -13.49
N CYS A 19 -40.41 42.41 -13.52
CA CYS A 19 -41.54 41.53 -13.20
C CYS A 19 -41.92 40.59 -14.36
N PHE A 20 -41.68 40.96 -15.62
CA PHE A 20 -41.93 40.07 -16.77
C PHE A 20 -40.82 39.03 -16.99
N TYR A 21 -39.63 39.21 -16.42
CA TYR A 21 -38.56 38.19 -16.39
C TYR A 21 -38.65 37.23 -15.19
N ALA A 22 -39.63 37.43 -14.31
CA ALA A 22 -39.91 36.55 -13.17
C ALA A 22 -41.10 35.61 -13.47
N GLN A 23 -41.15 34.99 -14.65
CA GLN A 23 -41.76 33.65 -14.72
C GLN A 23 -40.80 32.72 -13.96
N SER A 24 -41.17 32.30 -12.76
CA SER A 24 -40.34 31.42 -11.93
C SER A 24 -39.95 30.20 -12.75
N GLN A 25 -38.69 30.10 -13.19
CA GLN A 25 -38.18 28.87 -13.76
C GLN A 25 -38.44 27.75 -12.73
N PRO A 26 -38.98 26.59 -13.15
CA PRO A 26 -39.20 25.48 -12.24
C PRO A 26 -37.89 25.15 -11.52
N ASP A 27 -37.93 24.98 -10.21
CA ASP A 27 -36.75 24.57 -9.44
C ASP A 27 -36.24 23.22 -9.97
N VAL A 28 -34.92 23.08 -10.10
CA VAL A 28 -34.25 21.83 -10.52
C VAL A 28 -34.72 20.66 -9.66
N ASP A 29 -34.91 20.90 -8.37
CA ASP A 29 -35.36 19.87 -7.42
C ASP A 29 -36.79 19.40 -7.68
N PHE A 30 -37.66 20.32 -8.08
CA PHE A 30 -39.03 19.99 -8.48
C PHE A 30 -39.04 19.15 -9.75
N LEU A 31 -38.30 19.58 -10.78
CA LEU A 31 -38.23 18.85 -12.05
C LEU A 31 -37.66 17.44 -11.88
N VAL A 32 -36.61 17.27 -11.07
CA VAL A 32 -36.05 15.94 -10.79
C VAL A 32 -37.10 15.02 -10.16
N LYS A 33 -37.90 15.52 -9.21
CA LYS A 33 -38.95 14.73 -8.54
C LYS A 33 -40.10 14.40 -9.50
N GLU A 34 -40.49 15.35 -10.33
CA GLU A 34 -41.52 15.17 -11.36
C GLU A 34 -41.09 14.10 -12.37
N ILE A 35 -39.89 14.24 -12.95
CA ILE A 35 -39.34 13.28 -13.92
C ILE A 35 -39.25 11.89 -13.30
N ASN A 36 -38.80 11.76 -12.05
CA ASN A 36 -38.74 10.47 -11.38
C ASN A 36 -40.13 9.83 -11.23
N THR A 37 -41.17 10.64 -11.00
CA THR A 37 -42.55 10.16 -10.92
C THR A 37 -43.06 9.68 -12.29
N ILE A 38 -42.78 10.43 -13.35
CA ILE A 38 -43.11 10.06 -14.74
C ILE A 38 -42.38 8.77 -15.12
N HIS A 39 -41.09 8.69 -14.80
CA HIS A 39 -40.26 7.52 -15.07
C HIS A 39 -40.81 6.26 -14.39
N LEU A 40 -41.15 6.34 -13.10
CA LEU A 40 -41.78 5.23 -12.37
C LEU A 40 -43.16 4.83 -12.91
N SER A 41 -43.83 5.72 -13.64
CA SER A 41 -45.12 5.43 -14.29
C SER A 41 -44.98 4.71 -15.64
N GLY A 42 -43.76 4.59 -16.17
CA GLY A 42 -43.47 3.92 -17.45
C GLY A 42 -43.75 4.77 -18.69
N GLN A 43 -43.91 6.09 -18.54
CA GLN A 43 -44.18 7.03 -19.65
C GLN A 43 -42.87 7.56 -20.26
N SER A 44 -42.11 6.68 -20.91
CA SER A 44 -40.72 6.98 -21.35
C SER A 44 -40.57 8.19 -22.28
N ASP A 45 -41.55 8.48 -23.15
CA ASP A 45 -41.48 9.63 -24.06
C ASP A 45 -41.56 10.97 -23.31
N GLN A 46 -42.42 11.06 -22.28
CA GLN A 46 -42.50 12.24 -21.42
C GLN A 46 -41.24 12.43 -20.57
N VAL A 47 -40.59 11.33 -20.18
CA VAL A 47 -39.29 11.39 -19.48
C VAL A 47 -38.26 12.08 -20.36
N LEU A 48 -38.19 11.76 -21.65
CA LEU A 48 -37.21 12.35 -22.55
C LEU A 48 -37.38 13.88 -22.66
N GLU A 49 -38.60 14.35 -22.92
CA GLU A 49 -38.89 15.78 -23.06
C GLU A 49 -38.59 16.54 -21.76
N ALA A 50 -39.06 16.03 -20.62
CA ALA A 50 -38.84 16.65 -19.32
C ALA A 50 -37.34 16.64 -18.93
N THR A 51 -36.61 15.58 -19.28
CA THR A 51 -35.16 15.47 -19.07
C THR A 51 -34.39 16.51 -19.89
N GLN A 52 -34.76 16.73 -21.15
CA GLN A 52 -34.14 17.78 -21.97
C GLN A 52 -34.34 19.18 -21.37
N LYS A 53 -35.55 19.46 -20.83
CA LYS A 53 -35.83 20.71 -20.10
C LYS A 53 -34.95 20.85 -18.85
N LEU A 54 -34.83 19.78 -18.05
CA LEU A 54 -33.96 19.74 -16.86
C LEU A 54 -32.51 20.04 -17.22
N ILE A 55 -31.95 19.39 -18.25
CA ILE A 55 -30.56 19.59 -18.66
C ILE A 55 -30.32 21.02 -19.13
N LYS A 56 -31.22 21.56 -19.95
CA LYS A 56 -31.11 22.95 -20.44
C LYS A 56 -31.10 23.96 -19.29
N LEU A 57 -32.03 23.80 -18.35
CA LEU A 57 -32.09 24.64 -17.15
C LEU A 57 -30.81 24.53 -16.33
N SER A 58 -30.36 23.29 -16.08
CA SER A 58 -29.21 23.01 -15.23
C SER A 58 -27.89 23.50 -15.82
N HIS A 59 -27.77 23.55 -17.14
CA HIS A 59 -26.62 24.19 -17.81
C HIS A 59 -26.60 25.70 -17.58
N ILE A 60 -27.76 26.37 -17.69
CA ILE A 60 -27.87 27.82 -17.47
C ILE A 60 -27.53 28.15 -16.01
N SER A 61 -28.05 27.38 -15.06
CA SER A 61 -27.84 27.60 -13.63
C SER A 61 -26.56 26.97 -13.07
N LYS A 62 -25.74 26.29 -13.89
CA LYS A 62 -24.56 25.49 -13.49
C LYS A 62 -24.85 24.56 -12.30
N ASN A 63 -25.97 23.85 -12.36
CA ASN A 63 -26.44 22.98 -11.27
C ASN A 63 -26.01 21.52 -11.51
N ASP A 64 -24.98 21.08 -10.78
CA ASP A 64 -24.44 19.71 -10.87
C ASP A 64 -25.48 18.62 -10.59
N LYS A 65 -26.42 18.86 -9.66
CA LYS A 65 -27.49 17.91 -9.36
C LYS A 65 -28.37 17.68 -10.57
N GLY A 66 -28.87 18.77 -11.15
CA GLY A 66 -29.75 18.69 -12.32
C GLY A 66 -29.04 18.13 -13.56
N LEU A 67 -27.75 18.44 -13.74
CA LEU A 67 -26.95 17.84 -14.81
C LEU A 67 -26.71 16.34 -14.59
N SER A 68 -26.39 15.92 -13.36
CA SER A 68 -26.19 14.50 -13.03
C SER A 68 -27.49 13.71 -13.20
N TYR A 69 -28.61 14.20 -12.65
CA TYR A 69 -29.92 13.56 -12.82
C TYR A 69 -30.38 13.56 -14.27
N GLY A 70 -30.17 14.66 -15.01
CA GLY A 70 -30.51 14.72 -16.42
C GLY A 70 -29.79 13.65 -17.24
N ASN A 71 -28.48 13.50 -17.04
CA ASN A 71 -27.72 12.42 -17.67
C ASN A 71 -28.19 11.03 -17.22
N TYR A 72 -28.53 10.84 -15.94
CA TYR A 72 -29.08 9.58 -15.45
C TYR A 72 -30.43 9.23 -16.10
N PHE A 73 -31.35 10.18 -16.25
CA PHE A 73 -32.64 9.94 -16.90
C PHE A 73 -32.48 9.65 -18.41
N LEU A 74 -31.56 10.33 -19.10
CA LEU A 74 -31.21 9.95 -20.47
C LEU A 74 -30.63 8.54 -20.53
N ALA A 75 -29.76 8.19 -19.58
CA ALA A 75 -29.21 6.85 -19.50
C ALA A 75 -30.31 5.80 -19.30
N SER A 76 -31.26 6.06 -18.40
CA SER A 76 -32.39 5.16 -18.16
C SER A 76 -33.30 5.04 -19.37
N TYR A 77 -33.61 6.15 -20.04
CA TYR A 77 -34.37 6.14 -21.30
C TYR A 77 -33.70 5.25 -22.34
N HIS A 78 -32.39 5.40 -22.56
CA HIS A 78 -31.65 4.57 -23.50
C HIS A 78 -31.57 3.10 -23.05
N TYR A 79 -31.49 2.83 -21.75
CA TYR A 79 -31.54 1.48 -21.19
C TYR A 79 -32.86 0.78 -21.54
N ASP A 80 -34.00 1.45 -21.31
CA ASP A 80 -35.34 0.93 -21.59
C ASP A 80 -35.56 0.63 -23.08
N HIS A 81 -34.83 1.31 -23.97
CA HIS A 81 -34.86 1.10 -25.42
C HIS A 81 -33.75 0.17 -25.94
N ALA A 82 -33.06 -0.53 -25.04
CA ALA A 82 -31.94 -1.44 -25.36
C ALA A 82 -30.83 -0.77 -26.20
N ASN A 83 -30.57 0.52 -25.93
CA ASN A 83 -29.52 1.34 -26.55
C ASN A 83 -28.37 1.47 -25.54
N PHE A 84 -27.72 0.34 -25.23
CA PHE A 84 -26.84 0.19 -24.08
C PHE A 84 -25.58 1.06 -24.16
N LYS A 85 -25.00 1.25 -25.35
CA LYS A 85 -23.90 2.18 -25.58
C LYS A 85 -24.25 3.59 -25.10
N GLN A 86 -25.36 4.17 -25.58
CA GLN A 86 -25.76 5.51 -25.15
C GLN A 86 -26.10 5.53 -23.66
N SER A 87 -26.76 4.49 -23.15
CA SER A 87 -27.08 4.38 -21.73
C SER A 87 -25.83 4.41 -20.84
N ILE A 88 -24.82 3.59 -21.16
CA ILE A 88 -23.54 3.54 -20.45
C ILE A 88 -22.83 4.90 -20.54
N ASP A 89 -22.77 5.52 -21.72
CA ASP A 89 -22.14 6.82 -21.91
C ASP A 89 -22.79 7.90 -21.03
N TYR A 90 -24.12 7.98 -21.03
CA TYR A 90 -24.84 8.94 -20.19
C TYR A 90 -24.74 8.62 -18.70
N ALA A 91 -24.78 7.35 -18.31
CA ALA A 91 -24.59 6.97 -16.91
C ALA A 91 -23.18 7.35 -16.41
N LYS A 92 -22.15 7.16 -17.25
CA LYS A 92 -20.79 7.62 -16.96
C LYS A 92 -20.70 9.14 -16.87
N LYS A 93 -21.36 9.89 -17.76
CA LYS A 93 -21.47 11.37 -17.65
C LYS A 93 -22.13 11.80 -16.35
N ALA A 94 -23.21 11.12 -15.93
CA ALA A 94 -23.85 11.38 -14.64
C ALA A 94 -22.88 11.16 -13.46
N GLN A 95 -21.98 10.17 -13.58
CA GLN A 95 -20.97 9.83 -12.59
C GLN A 95 -19.81 10.85 -12.48
N GLN A 96 -19.62 11.72 -13.47
CA GLN A 96 -18.54 12.73 -13.46
C GLN A 96 -18.73 13.80 -12.38
N TYR A 97 -19.96 14.01 -11.91
CA TYR A 97 -20.30 14.99 -10.87
C TYR A 97 -19.99 14.44 -9.45
N SER A 98 -18.76 13.98 -9.23
CA SER A 98 -18.37 13.22 -8.02
C SER A 98 -18.61 13.96 -6.70
N SER A 99 -18.27 15.24 -6.62
CA SER A 99 -18.48 16.05 -5.40
C SER A 99 -19.95 16.23 -5.03
N TYR A 100 -20.85 16.21 -6.01
CA TYR A 100 -22.29 16.16 -5.75
C TYR A 100 -22.71 14.77 -5.26
N LEU A 101 -22.26 13.72 -5.95
CA LEU A 101 -22.61 12.32 -5.67
C LEU A 101 -22.12 11.81 -4.31
N GLU A 102 -21.05 12.39 -3.77
CA GLU A 102 -20.60 12.12 -2.39
C GLU A 102 -21.66 12.53 -1.35
N ARG A 103 -22.44 13.58 -1.64
CA ARG A 103 -23.54 14.05 -0.78
C ARG A 103 -24.84 13.31 -1.07
N ASP A 104 -25.12 13.03 -2.34
CA ASP A 104 -26.31 12.28 -2.76
C ASP A 104 -25.99 10.81 -3.04
N GLN A 105 -25.80 10.07 -1.96
CA GLN A 105 -25.46 8.64 -2.02
C GLN A 105 -26.55 7.78 -2.67
N THR A 106 -27.83 8.19 -2.59
CA THR A 106 -28.93 7.48 -3.25
C THR A 106 -28.78 7.58 -4.75
N HIS A 107 -28.53 8.79 -5.26
CA HIS A 107 -28.30 8.98 -6.69
C HIS A 107 -27.05 8.27 -7.19
N ALA A 108 -25.96 8.31 -6.42
CA ALA A 108 -24.73 7.57 -6.72
C ALA A 108 -24.95 6.05 -6.81
N ALA A 109 -25.77 5.50 -5.90
CA ALA A 109 -26.15 4.09 -5.90
C ALA A 109 -27.04 3.73 -7.10
N ASN A 110 -27.96 4.62 -7.50
CA ASN A 110 -28.81 4.47 -8.68
C ASN A 110 -27.99 4.42 -9.97
N ILE A 111 -27.05 5.34 -10.17
CA ILE A 111 -26.16 5.34 -11.34
C ILE A 111 -25.36 4.03 -11.40
N SER A 112 -24.81 3.60 -10.26
CA SER A 112 -24.06 2.33 -10.17
C SER A 112 -24.95 1.12 -10.50
N SER A 113 -26.20 1.10 -10.02
CA SER A 113 -27.16 0.05 -10.32
C SER A 113 -27.58 0.05 -11.80
N LEU A 114 -27.75 1.22 -12.42
CA LEU A 114 -28.10 1.34 -13.84
C LEU A 114 -26.96 0.84 -14.75
N LEU A 115 -25.70 1.18 -14.42
CA LEU A 115 -24.54 0.63 -15.11
C LEU A 115 -24.50 -0.90 -14.97
N ALA A 116 -24.76 -1.41 -13.77
CA ALA A 116 -24.82 -2.85 -13.53
C ALA A 116 -25.93 -3.54 -14.34
N GLY A 117 -27.10 -2.91 -14.48
CA GLY A 117 -28.21 -3.38 -15.33
C GLY A 117 -27.82 -3.41 -16.81
N ASN A 118 -27.16 -2.37 -17.31
CA ASN A 118 -26.63 -2.37 -18.68
C ASN A 118 -25.67 -3.55 -18.91
N TYR A 119 -24.71 -3.74 -18.01
CA TYR A 119 -23.78 -4.87 -18.12
C TYR A 119 -24.47 -6.23 -17.96
N LEU A 120 -25.57 -6.30 -17.19
CA LEU A 120 -26.38 -7.51 -17.07
C LEU A 120 -27.03 -7.90 -18.40
N LEU A 121 -27.70 -6.96 -19.05
CA LEU A 121 -28.37 -7.23 -20.34
C LEU A 121 -27.38 -7.49 -21.48
N LEU A 122 -26.13 -7.04 -21.34
CA LEU A 122 -25.01 -7.39 -22.21
C LEU A 122 -24.32 -8.72 -21.83
N GLU A 123 -24.82 -9.43 -20.81
CA GLU A 123 -24.26 -10.67 -20.23
C GLU A 123 -22.82 -10.53 -19.72
N LEU A 124 -22.38 -9.31 -19.42
CA LEU A 124 -21.08 -8.99 -18.83
C LEU A 124 -21.15 -9.13 -17.31
N TYR A 125 -21.44 -10.34 -16.83
CA TYR A 125 -21.80 -10.61 -15.43
C TYR A 125 -20.75 -10.15 -14.41
N THR A 126 -19.46 -10.26 -14.71
CA THR A 126 -18.39 -9.76 -13.82
C THR A 126 -18.49 -8.25 -13.62
N LEU A 127 -18.72 -7.49 -14.70
CA LEU A 127 -18.88 -6.03 -14.64
C LEU A 127 -20.19 -5.64 -13.97
N SER A 128 -21.26 -6.41 -14.23
CA SER A 128 -22.54 -6.23 -13.56
C SER A 128 -22.40 -6.40 -12.05
N PHE A 129 -21.81 -7.50 -11.57
CA PHE A 129 -21.58 -7.74 -10.15
C PHE A 129 -20.70 -6.67 -9.50
N LYS A 130 -19.63 -6.22 -10.18
CA LYS A 130 -18.75 -5.14 -9.70
C LYS A 130 -19.55 -3.87 -9.39
N ASN A 131 -20.45 -3.48 -10.30
CA ASN A 131 -21.26 -2.26 -10.16
C ASN A 131 -22.44 -2.43 -9.18
N TYR A 132 -23.07 -3.61 -9.13
CA TYR A 132 -24.08 -3.92 -8.12
C TYR A 132 -23.50 -3.91 -6.71
N ARG A 133 -22.32 -4.51 -6.51
CA ARG A 133 -21.61 -4.46 -5.22
C ARG A 133 -21.27 -3.02 -4.82
N LYS A 134 -20.81 -2.20 -5.76
CA LYS A 134 -20.57 -0.77 -5.54
C LYS A 134 -21.83 -0.03 -5.10
N SER A 135 -22.98 -0.29 -5.74
CA SER A 135 -24.27 0.28 -5.34
C SER A 135 -24.62 -0.09 -3.89
N LEU A 136 -24.52 -1.38 -3.53
CA LEU A 136 -24.77 -1.85 -2.16
C LEU A 136 -23.78 -1.27 -1.14
N GLU A 137 -22.51 -1.10 -1.51
CA GLU A 137 -21.48 -0.53 -0.63
C GLU A 137 -21.76 0.95 -0.32
N ILE A 138 -22.15 1.74 -1.34
CA ILE A 138 -22.58 3.13 -1.16
C ILE A 138 -23.75 3.20 -0.17
N LEU A 139 -24.78 2.38 -0.37
CA LEU A 139 -25.96 2.38 0.49
C LEU A 139 -25.66 1.83 1.89
N LYS A 140 -24.75 0.87 2.03
CA LYS A 140 -24.33 0.33 3.33
C LYS A 140 -23.72 1.42 4.23
N ASN A 141 -22.98 2.35 3.65
CA ASN A 141 -22.30 3.42 4.38
C ASN A 141 -23.19 4.65 4.66
N LYS A 142 -24.45 4.61 4.22
CA LYS A 142 -25.43 5.68 4.45
C LYS A 142 -26.12 5.53 5.81
N ALA A 143 -26.07 6.56 6.65
CA ALA A 143 -26.62 6.52 8.01
C ALA A 143 -28.15 6.39 8.06
N ASN A 144 -28.87 7.16 7.23
CA ASN A 144 -30.34 7.18 7.19
C ASN A 144 -30.85 6.67 5.84
N LYS A 145 -31.27 5.41 5.80
CA LYS A 145 -31.83 4.79 4.60
C LYS A 145 -33.29 5.16 4.40
N THR A 146 -33.60 5.65 3.21
CA THR A 146 -34.95 5.95 2.74
C THR A 146 -35.61 4.72 2.13
N THR A 147 -36.92 4.78 1.88
CA THR A 147 -37.61 3.75 1.10
C THR A 147 -36.99 3.59 -0.30
N SER A 148 -36.54 4.68 -0.93
CA SER A 148 -35.85 4.61 -2.23
C SER A 148 -34.58 3.78 -2.15
N ASP A 149 -33.78 3.95 -1.09
CA ASP A 149 -32.56 3.17 -0.89
C ASP A 149 -32.87 1.68 -0.75
N ALA A 150 -33.91 1.35 0.02
CA ALA A 150 -34.37 -0.03 0.19
C ALA A 150 -34.87 -0.64 -1.13
N LEU A 151 -35.56 0.13 -1.98
CA LEU A 151 -36.00 -0.32 -3.30
C LEU A 151 -34.82 -0.57 -4.24
N ILE A 152 -33.76 0.25 -4.18
CA ILE A 152 -32.52 0.02 -4.92
C ILE A 152 -31.89 -1.29 -4.46
N GLU A 153 -31.73 -1.51 -3.15
CA GLU A 153 -31.21 -2.77 -2.61
C GLU A 153 -32.02 -3.99 -3.08
N CYS A 154 -33.35 -3.89 -3.07
CA CYS A 154 -34.23 -4.92 -3.61
C CYS A 154 -33.95 -5.21 -5.08
N SER A 155 -33.95 -4.18 -5.93
CA SER A 155 -33.66 -4.33 -7.36
C SER A 155 -32.28 -4.93 -7.59
N VAL A 156 -31.25 -4.51 -6.84
CA VAL A 156 -29.91 -5.09 -6.94
C VAL A 156 -29.92 -6.58 -6.58
N TYR A 157 -30.55 -6.98 -5.47
CA TYR A 157 -30.64 -8.39 -5.11
C TYR A 157 -31.47 -9.22 -6.11
N SER A 158 -32.54 -8.66 -6.67
CA SER A 158 -33.32 -9.30 -7.72
C SER A 158 -32.45 -9.61 -8.95
N HIS A 159 -31.69 -8.62 -9.42
CA HIS A 159 -30.76 -8.80 -10.54
C HIS A 159 -29.62 -9.77 -10.22
N MET A 160 -29.06 -9.74 -9.01
CA MET A 160 -28.04 -10.71 -8.59
C MET A 160 -28.62 -12.13 -8.58
N SER A 161 -29.84 -12.32 -8.09
CA SER A 161 -30.55 -13.60 -8.18
C SER A 161 -30.68 -14.07 -9.62
N TYR A 162 -31.12 -13.18 -10.51
CA TYR A 162 -31.25 -13.48 -11.94
C TYR A 162 -29.92 -13.91 -12.58
N ILE A 163 -28.81 -13.22 -12.27
CA ILE A 163 -27.47 -13.63 -12.75
C ILE A 163 -27.13 -15.04 -12.26
N TYR A 164 -27.34 -15.33 -10.97
CA TYR A 164 -27.03 -16.64 -10.41
C TYR A 164 -27.90 -17.76 -10.97
N ASP A 165 -29.16 -17.46 -11.33
CA ASP A 165 -30.04 -18.39 -12.04
C ASP A 165 -29.47 -18.71 -13.44
N ASN A 166 -29.08 -17.68 -14.20
CA ASN A 166 -28.49 -17.86 -15.54
C ASN A 166 -27.18 -18.66 -15.55
N ILE A 167 -26.38 -18.60 -14.46
CA ILE A 167 -25.16 -19.42 -14.31
C ILE A 167 -25.40 -20.73 -13.53
N ASN A 168 -26.66 -21.12 -13.36
CA ASN A 168 -27.11 -22.37 -12.74
C ASN A 168 -26.57 -22.58 -11.31
N LYS A 169 -26.69 -21.56 -10.46
CA LYS A 169 -26.30 -21.57 -9.03
C LYS A 169 -27.52 -21.38 -8.12
N PRO A 170 -28.38 -22.41 -7.97
CA PRO A 170 -29.68 -22.28 -7.32
C PRO A 170 -29.62 -21.84 -5.85
N ASP A 171 -28.59 -22.23 -5.10
CA ASP A 171 -28.44 -21.81 -3.70
C ASP A 171 -28.19 -20.30 -3.59
N SER A 172 -27.42 -19.75 -4.53
CA SER A 172 -27.17 -18.31 -4.62
C SER A 172 -28.40 -17.56 -5.10
N THR A 173 -29.12 -18.10 -6.10
CA THR A 173 -30.42 -17.56 -6.54
C THR A 173 -31.37 -17.41 -5.36
N LEU A 174 -31.61 -18.48 -4.61
CA LEU A 174 -32.50 -18.45 -3.44
C LEU A 174 -32.02 -17.47 -2.37
N TYR A 175 -30.72 -17.44 -2.08
CA TYR A 175 -30.14 -16.52 -1.10
C TYR A 175 -30.47 -15.05 -1.42
N TYR A 176 -30.33 -14.63 -2.67
CA TYR A 176 -30.62 -13.25 -3.07
C TYR A 176 -32.12 -12.95 -3.14
N LEU A 177 -32.95 -13.90 -3.59
CA LEU A 177 -34.42 -13.77 -3.49
C LEU A 177 -34.88 -13.58 -2.04
N GLN A 178 -34.30 -14.34 -1.10
CA GLN A 178 -34.63 -14.23 0.32
C GLN A 178 -34.18 -12.89 0.91
N LYS A 179 -33.02 -12.37 0.51
CA LYS A 179 -32.56 -11.03 0.90
C LYS A 179 -33.51 -9.94 0.44
N GLU A 180 -33.88 -9.96 -0.84
CA GLU A 180 -34.86 -9.05 -1.41
C GLU A 180 -36.19 -9.12 -0.65
N ALA A 181 -36.73 -10.33 -0.47
CA ALA A 181 -38.00 -10.56 0.21
C ALA A 181 -38.00 -10.04 1.65
N LYS A 182 -36.88 -10.15 2.38
CA LYS A 182 -36.73 -9.62 3.74
C LYS A 182 -36.89 -8.10 3.79
N ILE A 183 -36.41 -7.39 2.77
CA ILE A 183 -36.55 -5.94 2.65
C ILE A 183 -37.99 -5.60 2.24
N LEU A 184 -38.54 -6.25 1.22
CA LEU A 184 -39.89 -5.99 0.70
C LEU A 184 -41.00 -6.20 1.73
N LYS A 185 -40.81 -7.08 2.72
CA LYS A 185 -41.74 -7.26 3.84
C LYS A 185 -41.95 -5.98 4.67
N LYS A 186 -40.96 -5.09 4.70
CA LYS A 186 -40.98 -3.85 5.49
C LYS A 186 -41.50 -2.63 4.71
N ILE A 187 -41.75 -2.79 3.42
CA ILE A 187 -42.16 -1.70 2.53
C ILE A 187 -43.64 -1.88 2.17
N ASP A 188 -44.42 -0.80 2.27
CA ASP A 188 -45.81 -0.79 1.84
C ASP A 188 -45.92 -1.14 0.34
N LEU A 189 -46.96 -1.91 -0.01
CA LEU A 189 -47.23 -2.30 -1.39
C LEU A 189 -47.32 -1.12 -2.35
N LYS A 190 -47.86 0.02 -1.93
CA LYS A 190 -47.99 1.24 -2.75
C LYS A 190 -46.66 1.67 -3.38
N TYR A 191 -45.55 1.48 -2.67
CA TYR A 191 -44.22 1.92 -3.09
C TYR A 191 -43.39 0.82 -3.74
N ALA A 192 -43.81 -0.45 -3.65
CA ALA A 192 -42.98 -1.59 -4.03
C ALA A 192 -43.72 -2.64 -4.88
N TYR A 193 -44.81 -2.27 -5.56
CA TYR A 193 -45.61 -3.24 -6.33
C TYR A 193 -44.81 -3.92 -7.45
N ILE A 194 -43.92 -3.17 -8.12
CA ILE A 194 -43.04 -3.69 -9.19
C ILE A 194 -42.10 -4.74 -8.60
N GLN A 195 -41.36 -4.37 -7.55
CA GLN A 195 -40.39 -5.25 -6.89
C GLN A 195 -41.07 -6.47 -6.29
N LYS A 196 -42.24 -6.33 -5.65
CA LYS A 196 -43.01 -7.46 -5.12
C LYS A 196 -43.51 -8.41 -6.22
N GLY A 197 -43.94 -7.86 -7.36
CA GLY A 197 -44.32 -8.63 -8.54
C GLY A 197 -43.15 -9.42 -9.12
N CYS A 198 -42.06 -8.73 -9.47
CA CYS A 198 -40.87 -9.35 -10.06
C CYS A 198 -40.16 -10.31 -9.10
N SER A 199 -40.12 -10.03 -7.79
CA SER A 199 -39.61 -10.97 -6.78
C SER A 199 -40.47 -12.24 -6.73
N SER A 200 -41.80 -12.12 -6.84
CA SER A 200 -42.70 -13.28 -6.92
C SER A 200 -42.46 -14.10 -8.20
N LEU A 201 -42.22 -13.46 -9.35
CA LEU A 201 -41.78 -14.14 -10.57
C LEU A 201 -40.47 -14.92 -10.33
N GLY A 202 -39.48 -14.30 -9.68
CA GLY A 202 -38.20 -14.95 -9.37
C GLY A 202 -38.36 -16.21 -8.51
N PHE A 203 -39.20 -16.17 -7.48
CA PHE A 203 -39.55 -17.39 -6.71
C PHE A 203 -40.28 -18.42 -7.57
N GLY A 204 -41.20 -17.99 -8.45
CA GLY A 204 -41.90 -18.87 -9.38
C GLY A 204 -40.93 -19.67 -10.25
N ASN A 205 -39.98 -18.99 -10.89
CA ASN A 205 -38.93 -19.60 -11.71
C ASN A 205 -38.04 -20.54 -10.89
N TYR A 206 -37.60 -20.12 -9.69
CA TYR A 206 -36.81 -20.95 -8.80
C TYR A 206 -37.50 -22.29 -8.47
N TYR A 207 -38.78 -22.24 -8.07
CA TYR A 207 -39.52 -23.45 -7.72
C TYR A 207 -39.85 -24.32 -8.93
N LEU A 208 -40.09 -23.72 -10.10
CA LEU A 208 -40.27 -24.47 -11.33
C LEU A 208 -38.99 -25.23 -11.71
N ASN A 209 -37.82 -24.60 -11.61
CA ASN A 209 -36.52 -25.23 -11.84
C ASN A 209 -36.22 -26.37 -10.84
N LYS A 210 -36.85 -26.34 -9.66
CA LYS A 210 -36.80 -27.42 -8.66
C LYS A 210 -37.92 -28.47 -8.83
N ASN A 211 -38.70 -28.39 -9.92
CA ASN A 211 -39.86 -29.23 -10.19
C ASN A 211 -40.95 -29.18 -9.10
N ASN A 212 -41.00 -28.12 -8.29
CA ASN A 212 -42.04 -27.90 -7.29
C ASN A 212 -43.17 -27.07 -7.92
N THR A 213 -44.07 -27.75 -8.63
CA THR A 213 -45.09 -27.08 -9.45
C THR A 213 -46.11 -26.31 -8.62
N ASP A 214 -46.46 -26.77 -7.41
CA ASP A 214 -47.45 -26.10 -6.56
C ASP A 214 -46.94 -24.74 -6.09
N SER A 215 -45.68 -24.70 -5.62
CA SER A 215 -45.04 -23.46 -5.20
C SER A 215 -44.83 -22.53 -6.39
N ALA A 216 -44.38 -23.05 -7.52
CA ALA A 216 -44.21 -22.27 -8.74
C ALA A 216 -45.52 -21.58 -9.17
N GLN A 217 -46.62 -22.35 -9.25
CA GLN A 217 -47.93 -21.84 -9.61
C GLN A 217 -48.42 -20.75 -8.62
N TYR A 218 -48.25 -20.97 -7.32
CA TYR A 218 -48.60 -19.97 -6.29
C TYR A 218 -47.87 -18.65 -6.53
N TYR A 219 -46.55 -18.70 -6.74
CA TYR A 219 -45.73 -17.50 -6.91
C TYR A 219 -45.98 -16.79 -8.25
N TYR A 220 -46.21 -17.51 -9.34
CA TYR A 220 -46.63 -16.90 -10.60
C TYR A 220 -47.97 -16.18 -10.48
N ASN A 221 -48.98 -16.80 -9.85
CA ASN A 221 -50.27 -16.14 -9.61
C ASN A 221 -50.13 -14.91 -8.71
N LYS A 222 -49.26 -14.99 -7.70
CA LYS A 222 -48.93 -13.85 -6.84
C LYS A 222 -48.31 -12.69 -7.62
N SER A 223 -47.39 -12.98 -8.54
CA SER A 223 -46.82 -11.99 -9.46
C SER A 223 -47.91 -11.34 -10.33
N LEU A 224 -48.77 -12.14 -10.97
CA LEU A 224 -49.86 -11.62 -11.79
C LEU A 224 -50.82 -10.72 -11.02
N ASN A 225 -51.11 -11.04 -9.76
CA ASN A 225 -51.96 -10.22 -8.89
C ASN A 225 -51.38 -8.82 -8.63
N HIS A 226 -50.05 -8.68 -8.59
CA HIS A 226 -49.39 -7.37 -8.46
C HIS A 226 -49.51 -6.51 -9.72
N PHE A 227 -49.74 -7.11 -10.89
CA PHE A 227 -49.79 -6.43 -12.20
C PHE A 227 -51.16 -6.46 -12.88
N LYS A 228 -52.26 -6.73 -12.16
CA LYS A 228 -53.64 -6.90 -12.70
C LYS A 228 -53.96 -6.06 -13.95
N ASN A 229 -53.96 -4.73 -13.81
CA ASN A 229 -54.32 -3.80 -14.89
C ASN A 229 -53.12 -3.05 -15.48
N LYS A 230 -51.89 -3.50 -15.19
CA LYS A 230 -50.66 -2.86 -15.66
C LYS A 230 -49.93 -3.80 -16.60
N ILE A 231 -49.45 -3.25 -17.72
CA ILE A 231 -48.58 -4.00 -18.62
C ILE A 231 -47.16 -3.84 -18.08
N HIS A 232 -46.48 -4.96 -17.88
CA HIS A 232 -45.13 -5.01 -17.32
C HIS A 232 -44.43 -6.30 -17.77
N PRO A 233 -43.13 -6.27 -18.11
CA PRO A 233 -42.35 -7.46 -18.47
C PRO A 233 -42.56 -8.66 -17.53
N CYS A 234 -42.39 -8.45 -16.21
CA CYS A 234 -42.59 -9.51 -15.21
C CYS A 234 -44.00 -10.16 -15.24
N LYS A 235 -45.05 -9.46 -15.71
CA LYS A 235 -46.39 -10.05 -15.89
C LYS A 235 -46.38 -11.01 -17.07
N ILE A 236 -45.80 -10.59 -18.20
CA ILE A 236 -45.69 -11.40 -19.42
C ILE A 236 -44.87 -12.66 -19.11
N GLU A 237 -43.71 -12.50 -18.47
CA GLU A 237 -42.87 -13.63 -18.06
C GLU A 237 -43.56 -14.57 -17.06
N SER A 238 -44.42 -14.05 -16.18
CA SER A 238 -45.21 -14.91 -15.28
C SER A 238 -46.26 -15.72 -16.02
N LEU A 239 -46.86 -15.18 -17.09
CA LEU A 239 -47.75 -15.94 -17.99
C LEU A 239 -46.96 -17.02 -18.74
N ILE A 240 -45.77 -16.69 -19.25
CA ILE A 240 -44.85 -17.66 -19.87
C ILE A 240 -44.49 -18.76 -18.87
N GLY A 241 -44.16 -18.40 -17.62
CA GLY A 241 -43.85 -19.34 -16.55
C GLY A 241 -45.00 -20.31 -16.24
N LEU A 242 -46.25 -19.83 -16.22
CA LEU A 242 -47.43 -20.69 -16.10
C LEU A 242 -47.62 -21.60 -17.32
N GLY A 243 -47.37 -21.07 -18.53
CA GLY A 243 -47.37 -21.88 -19.76
C GLY A 243 -46.34 -23.00 -19.70
N ASN A 244 -45.11 -22.69 -19.27
CA ASN A 244 -44.02 -23.65 -19.08
C ASN A 244 -44.39 -24.72 -18.04
N LEU A 245 -44.97 -24.30 -16.92
CA LEU A 245 -45.45 -25.18 -15.85
C LEU A 245 -46.50 -26.17 -16.36
N TYR A 246 -47.52 -25.69 -17.07
CA TYR A 246 -48.56 -26.57 -17.62
C TYR A 246 -48.03 -27.45 -18.77
N THR A 247 -47.03 -26.98 -19.51
CA THR A 247 -46.31 -27.80 -20.50
C THR A 247 -45.59 -28.96 -19.81
N PHE A 248 -44.88 -28.69 -18.72
CA PHE A 248 -44.21 -29.71 -17.89
C PHE A 248 -45.21 -30.74 -17.33
N GLN A 249 -46.39 -30.28 -16.91
CA GLN A 249 -47.49 -31.16 -16.47
C GLN A 249 -48.23 -31.87 -17.62
N LYS A 250 -47.81 -31.67 -18.88
CA LYS A 250 -48.45 -32.18 -20.10
C LYS A 250 -49.91 -31.71 -20.28
N ASN A 251 -50.32 -30.66 -19.59
CA ASN A 251 -51.61 -30.01 -19.78
C ASN A 251 -51.52 -28.96 -20.90
N TYR A 252 -51.38 -29.45 -22.13
CA TYR A 252 -51.13 -28.60 -23.29
C TYR A 252 -52.21 -27.56 -23.57
N PRO A 253 -53.53 -27.82 -23.39
CA PRO A 253 -54.55 -26.79 -23.58
C PRO A 253 -54.40 -25.61 -22.62
N LYS A 254 -54.09 -25.85 -21.34
CA LYS A 254 -53.82 -24.77 -20.38
C LYS A 254 -52.53 -24.03 -20.73
N ALA A 255 -51.48 -24.76 -21.12
CA ALA A 255 -50.22 -24.15 -21.53
C ALA A 255 -50.42 -23.17 -22.69
N GLN A 256 -51.13 -23.59 -23.74
CA GLN A 256 -51.46 -22.76 -24.89
C GLN A 256 -52.24 -21.51 -24.47
N ALA A 257 -53.25 -21.65 -23.61
CA ALA A 257 -54.03 -20.51 -23.14
C ALA A 257 -53.18 -19.44 -22.44
N PHE A 258 -52.20 -19.85 -21.62
CA PHE A 258 -51.28 -18.91 -20.97
C PHE A 258 -50.30 -18.26 -21.95
N TYR A 259 -49.78 -19.01 -22.93
CA TYR A 259 -48.95 -18.43 -23.99
C TYR A 259 -49.73 -17.44 -24.87
N ASP A 260 -50.99 -17.73 -25.19
CA ASP A 260 -51.85 -16.82 -25.96
C ASP A 260 -52.13 -15.52 -25.19
N LEU A 261 -52.32 -15.61 -23.86
CA LEU A 261 -52.44 -14.44 -22.99
C LEU A 261 -51.14 -13.61 -22.98
N ALA A 262 -49.97 -14.27 -22.96
CA ALA A 262 -48.69 -13.59 -23.06
C ALA A 262 -48.55 -12.88 -24.42
N LEU A 263 -48.86 -13.57 -25.53
CA LEU A 263 -48.82 -13.05 -26.90
C LEU A 263 -49.66 -11.78 -27.08
N LYS A 264 -50.88 -11.76 -26.52
CA LYS A 264 -51.76 -10.58 -26.55
C LYS A 264 -51.14 -9.34 -25.91
N SER A 265 -50.16 -9.50 -25.01
CA SER A 265 -49.49 -8.40 -24.33
C SER A 265 -48.48 -7.64 -25.22
N PHE A 266 -48.10 -8.20 -26.38
CA PHE A 266 -47.13 -7.59 -27.29
C PHE A 266 -47.74 -6.69 -28.37
N ASN A 267 -49.07 -6.70 -28.53
CA ASN A 267 -49.76 -5.86 -29.52
C ASN A 267 -49.66 -4.35 -29.24
N GLN A 268 -49.13 -3.95 -28.09
CA GLN A 268 -49.05 -2.56 -27.62
C GLN A 268 -47.63 -2.14 -27.16
N HIS A 269 -46.66 -3.08 -27.08
CA HIS A 269 -45.34 -2.83 -26.46
C HIS A 269 -44.22 -3.64 -27.13
N HIS A 270 -43.00 -3.10 -27.12
CA HIS A 270 -41.82 -3.69 -27.75
C HIS A 270 -40.89 -4.35 -26.70
N PHE A 271 -41.01 -5.66 -26.50
CA PHE A 271 -40.06 -6.48 -25.73
C PHE A 271 -39.55 -7.66 -26.59
N PRO A 272 -38.66 -7.39 -27.57
CA PRO A 272 -38.30 -8.38 -28.60
C PRO A 272 -37.60 -9.61 -28.03
N ASP A 273 -36.86 -9.48 -26.93
CA ASP A 273 -36.22 -10.55 -26.19
C ASP A 273 -37.24 -11.52 -25.57
N ILE A 274 -38.22 -10.99 -24.82
CA ILE A 274 -39.28 -11.79 -24.19
C ILE A 274 -40.18 -12.42 -25.26
N LEU A 275 -40.44 -11.71 -26.36
CA LEU A 275 -41.21 -12.23 -27.49
C LEU A 275 -40.49 -13.39 -28.18
N SER A 276 -39.17 -13.28 -28.37
CA SER A 276 -38.32 -14.33 -28.93
C SER A 276 -38.42 -15.60 -28.08
N GLU A 277 -38.27 -15.47 -26.76
CA GLU A 277 -38.38 -16.61 -25.83
C GLU A 277 -39.79 -17.22 -25.84
N LEU A 278 -40.84 -16.40 -25.89
CA LEU A 278 -42.21 -16.90 -26.01
C LEU A 278 -42.42 -17.72 -27.29
N TYR A 279 -41.93 -17.25 -28.45
CA TYR A 279 -42.02 -18.02 -29.69
C TYR A 279 -41.31 -19.36 -29.61
N LYS A 280 -40.12 -19.40 -28.98
CA LYS A 280 -39.42 -20.64 -28.71
C LYS A 280 -40.26 -21.59 -27.84
N LYS A 281 -40.88 -21.09 -26.77
CA LYS A 281 -41.75 -21.90 -25.88
C LYS A 281 -43.01 -22.41 -26.56
N ILE A 282 -43.60 -21.62 -27.45
CA ILE A 282 -44.73 -22.08 -28.26
C ILE A 282 -44.27 -23.15 -29.25
N ALA A 283 -43.13 -22.97 -29.92
CA ALA A 283 -42.57 -23.99 -30.82
C ALA A 283 -42.35 -25.32 -30.08
N GLU A 284 -41.71 -25.30 -28.91
CA GLU A 284 -41.50 -26.46 -28.03
C GLU A 284 -42.83 -27.16 -27.65
N LEU A 285 -43.87 -26.37 -27.31
CA LEU A 285 -45.21 -26.90 -27.04
C LEU A 285 -45.83 -27.56 -28.28
N LYS A 286 -45.73 -26.93 -29.45
CA LYS A 286 -46.28 -27.46 -30.70
C LYS A 286 -45.60 -28.76 -31.13
N VAL A 287 -44.29 -28.89 -30.93
CA VAL A 287 -43.57 -30.17 -31.08
C VAL A 287 -44.17 -31.22 -30.14
N SER A 288 -44.38 -30.88 -28.87
CA SER A 288 -44.93 -31.79 -27.86
C SER A 288 -46.39 -32.23 -28.15
N GLN A 289 -47.12 -31.44 -28.94
CA GLN A 289 -48.46 -31.74 -29.45
C GLN A 289 -48.44 -32.53 -30.78
N GLY A 290 -47.29 -32.69 -31.43
CA GLY A 290 -47.18 -33.28 -32.78
C GLY A 290 -47.55 -32.33 -33.93
N ALA A 291 -47.78 -31.05 -33.65
CA ALA A 291 -48.15 -30.03 -34.63
C ALA A 291 -46.90 -29.45 -35.33
N ILE A 292 -46.24 -30.25 -36.18
CA ILE A 292 -44.92 -29.93 -36.75
C ILE A 292 -44.91 -28.67 -37.62
N THR A 293 -45.97 -28.41 -38.39
CA THR A 293 -46.07 -27.22 -39.25
C THR A 293 -46.13 -25.93 -38.44
N GLU A 294 -46.96 -25.91 -37.40
CA GLU A 294 -47.05 -24.78 -36.45
C GLU A 294 -45.75 -24.62 -35.66
N ALA A 295 -45.14 -25.73 -35.22
CA ALA A 295 -43.86 -25.70 -34.53
C ALA A 295 -42.79 -25.02 -35.39
N LYS A 296 -42.69 -25.38 -36.67
CA LYS A 296 -41.75 -24.77 -37.62
C LYS A 296 -42.03 -23.28 -37.80
N TYR A 297 -43.30 -22.88 -37.93
CA TYR A 297 -43.66 -21.47 -38.04
C TYR A 297 -43.15 -20.64 -36.85
N TYR A 298 -43.42 -21.08 -35.62
CA TYR A 298 -42.94 -20.38 -34.42
C TYR A 298 -41.42 -20.44 -34.26
N GLN A 299 -40.80 -21.54 -34.66
CA GLN A 299 -39.34 -21.68 -34.69
C GLN A 299 -38.70 -20.65 -35.65
N ASP A 300 -39.26 -20.46 -36.84
CA ASP A 300 -38.77 -19.49 -37.83
C ASP A 300 -38.90 -18.04 -37.32
N LEU A 301 -40.01 -17.73 -36.62
CA LEU A 301 -40.21 -16.43 -35.95
C LEU A 301 -39.15 -16.18 -34.86
N TYR A 302 -38.92 -17.18 -34.00
CA TYR A 302 -37.89 -17.14 -32.96
C TYR A 302 -36.50 -16.87 -33.55
N LEU A 303 -36.08 -17.65 -34.55
CA LEU A 303 -34.76 -17.53 -35.18
C LEU A 303 -34.55 -16.17 -35.86
N ASN A 304 -35.59 -15.62 -36.50
CA ASN A 304 -35.51 -14.31 -37.14
C ASN A 304 -35.27 -13.20 -36.11
N ILE A 305 -36.01 -13.21 -34.99
CA ILE A 305 -35.82 -12.22 -33.92
C ILE A 305 -34.45 -12.40 -33.27
N GLN A 306 -34.06 -13.64 -32.95
CA GLN A 306 -32.79 -13.90 -32.28
C GLN A 306 -31.60 -13.44 -33.12
N LYS A 307 -31.58 -13.72 -34.43
CA LYS A 307 -30.52 -13.23 -35.32
C LYS A 307 -30.35 -11.71 -35.26
N LYS A 308 -31.47 -10.96 -35.28
CA LYS A 308 -31.43 -9.49 -35.18
C LYS A 308 -30.94 -9.01 -33.82
N LEU A 309 -31.34 -9.69 -32.74
CA LEU A 309 -30.90 -9.37 -31.38
C LEU A 309 -29.41 -9.66 -31.20
N ASP A 310 -28.92 -10.81 -31.64
CA ASP A 310 -27.52 -11.23 -31.48
C ASP A 310 -26.56 -10.26 -32.19
N ASP A 311 -26.87 -9.87 -33.44
CA ASP A 311 -26.05 -8.92 -34.20
C ASP A 311 -25.99 -7.53 -33.53
N LYS A 312 -27.12 -7.06 -32.98
CA LYS A 312 -27.18 -5.81 -32.22
C LYS A 312 -26.38 -5.94 -30.92
N MET A 313 -26.65 -6.99 -30.14
CA MET A 313 -26.09 -7.20 -28.82
C MET A 313 -24.57 -7.39 -28.86
N LYS A 314 -24.05 -8.06 -29.90
CA LYS A 314 -22.61 -8.22 -30.13
C LYS A 314 -21.91 -6.86 -30.25
N LYS A 315 -22.45 -5.96 -31.08
CA LYS A 315 -21.88 -4.61 -31.27
C LYS A 315 -21.91 -3.79 -29.97
N GLU A 316 -23.01 -3.85 -29.24
CA GLU A 316 -23.16 -3.16 -27.95
C GLU A 316 -22.17 -3.71 -26.91
N ARG A 317 -22.00 -5.03 -26.84
CA ARG A 317 -21.07 -5.73 -25.94
C ARG A 317 -19.62 -5.40 -26.24
N ASP A 318 -19.23 -5.44 -27.52
CA ASP A 318 -17.88 -5.10 -27.98
C ASP A 318 -17.54 -3.65 -27.62
N PHE A 319 -18.49 -2.71 -27.81
CA PHE A 319 -18.30 -1.33 -27.38
C PHE A 319 -18.10 -1.20 -25.88
N ALA A 320 -19.00 -1.80 -25.08
CA ALA A 320 -18.93 -1.73 -23.62
C ALA A 320 -17.62 -2.30 -23.07
N LEU A 321 -17.16 -3.42 -23.61
CA LEU A 321 -15.87 -4.03 -23.25
C LEU A 321 -14.69 -3.12 -23.61
N ASN A 322 -14.65 -2.58 -24.84
CA ASN A 322 -13.58 -1.70 -25.28
C ASN A 322 -13.48 -0.44 -24.41
N GLU A 323 -14.60 0.16 -24.03
CA GLU A 323 -14.63 1.31 -23.13
C GLU A 323 -14.10 0.98 -21.74
N VAL A 324 -14.51 -0.15 -21.15
CA VAL A 324 -14.00 -0.58 -19.84
C VAL A 324 -12.51 -0.91 -19.91
N MET A 325 -12.05 -1.59 -20.96
CA MET A 325 -10.63 -1.88 -21.16
C MET A 325 -9.79 -0.61 -21.30
N LYS A 326 -10.33 0.42 -21.97
CA LYS A 326 -9.69 1.73 -22.09
C LYS A 326 -9.56 2.42 -20.72
N GLU A 327 -10.62 2.40 -19.92
CA GLU A 327 -10.58 2.94 -18.55
C GLU A 327 -9.58 2.19 -17.65
N GLU A 328 -9.58 0.86 -17.71
CA GLU A 328 -8.65 0.03 -16.94
C GLU A 328 -7.20 0.25 -17.39
N LYS A 329 -6.95 0.43 -18.68
CA LYS A 329 -5.63 0.79 -19.21
C LYS A 329 -5.16 2.15 -18.71
N ILE A 330 -6.04 3.17 -18.71
CA ILE A 330 -5.73 4.49 -18.17
C ILE A 330 -5.41 4.40 -16.67
N LYS A 331 -6.23 3.68 -15.91
CA LYS A 331 -6.03 3.49 -14.46
C LYS A 331 -4.72 2.77 -14.16
N ASN A 332 -4.43 1.67 -14.86
CA ASN A 332 -3.18 0.93 -14.73
C ASN A 332 -1.97 1.82 -15.06
N ASN A 333 -2.03 2.61 -16.15
CA ASN A 333 -0.96 3.54 -16.49
C ASN A 333 -0.71 4.60 -15.40
N LEU A 334 -1.77 5.10 -14.76
CA LEU A 334 -1.65 6.02 -13.63
C LEU A 334 -1.06 5.35 -12.39
N GLU A 335 -1.46 4.12 -12.09
CA GLU A 335 -0.92 3.32 -10.99
C GLU A 335 0.57 3.00 -11.21
N VAL A 336 0.96 2.57 -12.42
CA VAL A 336 2.36 2.36 -12.80
C VAL A 336 3.18 3.64 -12.64
N LYS A 337 2.68 4.80 -13.12
CA LYS A 337 3.36 6.09 -12.94
C LYS A 337 3.51 6.47 -11.47
N LYS A 338 2.48 6.23 -10.65
CA LYS A 338 2.52 6.47 -9.20
C LYS A 338 3.57 5.58 -8.54
N THR A 339 3.57 4.28 -8.85
CA THR A 339 4.54 3.30 -8.36
C THR A 339 5.97 3.68 -8.76
N GLN A 340 6.18 4.07 -10.03
CA GLN A 340 7.49 4.57 -10.49
C GLN A 340 7.94 5.79 -9.67
N ARG A 341 7.06 6.79 -9.47
CA ARG A 341 7.36 7.97 -8.66
C ARG A 341 7.74 7.59 -7.22
N THR A 342 7.00 6.68 -6.59
CA THR A 342 7.32 6.21 -5.23
C THR A 342 8.64 5.46 -5.18
N THR A 343 8.93 4.62 -6.17
CA THR A 343 10.21 3.91 -6.28
C THR A 343 11.38 4.89 -6.43
N PHE A 344 11.24 5.92 -7.26
CA PHE A 344 12.25 6.98 -7.39
C PHE A 344 12.51 7.69 -6.06
N ILE A 345 11.45 8.06 -5.32
CA ILE A 345 11.60 8.71 -4.00
C ILE A 345 12.35 7.80 -3.02
N ILE A 346 12.02 6.50 -2.97
CA ILE A 346 12.69 5.53 -2.09
C ILE A 346 14.18 5.39 -2.45
N ILE A 347 14.50 5.27 -3.74
CA ILE A 347 15.89 5.19 -4.21
C ILE A 347 16.66 6.47 -3.84
N SER A 348 16.07 7.66 -4.05
CA SER A 348 16.70 8.92 -3.67
C SER A 348 16.97 9.02 -2.17
N LEU A 349 16.04 8.55 -1.32
CA LEU A 349 16.24 8.50 0.14
C LEU A 349 17.35 7.53 0.54
N LEU A 350 17.43 6.35 -0.10
CA LEU A 350 18.51 5.40 0.14
C LEU A 350 19.87 5.98 -0.23
N VAL A 351 19.97 6.68 -1.37
CA VAL A 351 21.21 7.34 -1.79
C VAL A 351 21.61 8.46 -0.81
N LEU A 352 20.64 9.26 -0.34
CA LEU A 352 20.92 10.29 0.68
C LEU A 352 21.41 9.68 2.00
N MET A 353 20.81 8.56 2.42
CA MET A 353 21.22 7.84 3.62
C MET A 353 22.63 7.26 3.48
N THR A 354 22.97 6.66 2.33
CA THR A 354 24.33 6.14 2.10
C THR A 354 25.36 7.27 2.07
N VAL A 355 25.06 8.40 1.43
CA VAL A 355 25.92 9.59 1.45
C VAL A 355 26.10 10.11 2.88
N PHE A 356 25.03 10.17 3.67
CA PHE A 356 25.12 10.58 5.08
C PHE A 356 25.99 9.63 5.91
N ILE A 357 25.82 8.32 5.74
CA ILE A 357 26.65 7.30 6.39
C ILE A 357 28.13 7.47 6.00
N ILE A 358 28.42 7.67 4.71
CA ILE A 358 29.78 7.90 4.23
C ILE A 358 30.38 9.16 4.88
N ILE A 359 29.65 10.28 4.90
CA ILE A 359 30.11 11.53 5.54
C ILE A 359 30.36 11.31 7.04
N TYR A 360 29.47 10.60 7.73
CA TYR A 360 29.62 10.26 9.14
C TYR A 360 30.88 9.41 9.39
N LEU A 361 31.10 8.37 8.58
CA LEU A 361 32.29 7.52 8.66
C LEU A 361 33.58 8.32 8.40
N LEU A 362 33.60 9.19 7.38
CA LEU A 362 34.75 10.05 7.09
C LEU A 362 35.06 11.02 8.24
N LYS A 363 34.05 11.63 8.84
CA LYS A 363 34.23 12.49 10.04
C LYS A 363 34.76 11.69 11.23
N LYS A 364 34.23 10.49 11.48
CA LYS A 364 34.67 9.61 12.56
C LYS A 364 36.13 9.19 12.38
N THR A 365 36.52 8.80 11.16
CA THR A 365 37.92 8.44 10.84
C THR A 365 38.85 9.64 10.99
N LYS A 366 38.46 10.83 10.51
CA LYS A 366 39.25 12.05 10.68
C LYS A 366 39.47 12.40 12.16
N SER A 367 38.43 12.28 13.00
CA SER A 367 38.53 12.52 14.43
C SER A 367 39.51 11.55 15.12
N LYS A 368 39.42 10.26 14.81
CA LYS A 368 40.35 9.25 15.34
C LYS A 368 41.79 9.50 14.90
N ASN A 369 41.98 9.89 13.63
CA ASN A 369 43.30 10.19 13.11
C ASN A 369 43.92 11.41 13.81
N LEU A 370 43.13 12.46 14.10
CA LEU A 370 43.60 13.63 14.86
C LEU A 370 44.01 13.25 16.29
N GLU A 371 43.21 12.43 16.96
CA GLU A 371 43.53 11.91 18.30
C GLU A 371 44.81 11.08 18.29
N SER A 372 44.99 10.21 17.27
CA SER A 372 46.23 9.43 17.12
C SER A 372 47.45 10.32 16.89
N ILE A 373 47.32 11.41 16.10
CA ILE A 373 48.41 12.37 15.86
C ILE A 373 48.79 13.08 17.17
N GLU A 374 47.82 13.43 18.01
CA GLU A 374 48.08 14.05 19.32
C GLU A 374 48.81 13.10 20.27
N ILE A 375 48.38 11.83 20.32
CA ILE A 375 49.03 10.78 21.13
C ILE A 375 50.48 10.57 20.64
N THR A 376 50.69 10.47 19.32
CA THR A 376 52.04 10.33 18.76
C THR A 376 52.93 11.51 19.13
N LYS A 377 52.41 12.75 19.08
CA LYS A 377 53.17 13.94 19.52
C LYS A 377 53.53 13.89 21.00
N LYS A 378 52.63 13.44 21.87
CA LYS A 378 52.90 13.26 23.31
C LYS A 378 54.01 12.24 23.54
N LEU A 379 53.93 11.09 22.87
CA LEU A 379 54.94 10.03 22.97
C LEU A 379 56.32 10.48 22.49
N ILE A 380 56.40 11.25 21.40
CA ILE A 380 57.66 11.83 20.92
C ILE A 380 58.25 12.76 21.98
N LYS A 381 57.42 13.63 22.57
CA LYS A 381 57.87 14.57 23.60
C LYS A 381 58.36 13.87 24.88
N GLU A 382 57.67 12.82 25.34
CA GLU A 382 58.11 12.00 26.48
C GLU A 382 59.43 11.28 26.18
N LYS A 383 59.60 10.78 24.95
CA LYS A 383 60.85 10.15 24.51
C LYS A 383 62.02 11.14 24.53
N GLU A 384 61.81 12.36 24.03
CA GLU A 384 62.83 13.42 24.07
C GLU A 384 63.25 13.78 25.51
N ILE A 385 62.30 13.87 26.44
CA ILE A 385 62.59 14.11 27.87
C ILE A 385 63.41 12.95 28.45
N THR A 386 63.01 11.71 28.16
CA THR A 386 63.71 10.50 28.63
C THR A 386 65.15 10.44 28.08
N GLU A 387 65.36 10.80 26.82
CA GLU A 387 66.70 10.88 26.21
C GLU A 387 67.57 11.96 26.88
N GLN A 388 66.99 13.10 27.28
CA GLN A 388 67.71 14.14 28.03
C GLN A 388 68.08 13.69 29.45
N GLU A 389 67.17 13.03 30.17
CA GLU A 389 67.44 12.50 31.52
C GLU A 389 68.51 11.41 31.51
N THR A 390 68.44 10.49 30.54
CA THR A 390 69.47 9.45 30.36
C THR A 390 70.83 10.04 29.99
N HIS A 391 70.88 11.10 29.18
CA HIS A 391 72.12 11.81 28.88
C HIS A 391 72.71 12.50 30.12
N LYS A 392 71.86 13.13 30.95
CA LYS A 392 72.29 13.79 32.19
C LYS A 392 72.85 12.79 33.21
N LEU A 393 72.22 11.63 33.36
CA LEU A 393 72.72 10.55 34.24
C LEU A 393 74.07 10.01 33.77
N LYS A 394 74.26 9.83 32.46
CA LYS A 394 75.56 9.39 31.90
C LYS A 394 76.69 10.38 32.21
N LEU A 395 76.43 11.69 32.14
CA LEU A 395 77.43 12.71 32.48
C LEU A 395 77.84 12.65 33.95
N GLN A 396 76.87 12.53 34.87
CA GLN A 396 77.13 12.47 36.32
C GLN A 396 77.94 11.23 36.72
N VAL A 397 77.69 10.08 36.08
CA VAL A 397 78.46 8.85 36.34
C VAL A 397 79.91 9.00 35.86
N ASN A 398 80.14 9.65 34.73
CA ASN A 398 81.49 9.85 34.20
C ASN A 398 82.33 10.79 35.09
N GLU A 399 81.75 11.87 35.63
CA GLU A 399 82.48 12.80 36.52
C GLU A 399 82.95 12.12 37.81
N ALA A 400 82.08 11.33 38.46
CA ALA A 400 82.44 10.58 39.67
C ALA A 400 83.50 9.49 39.41
N PHE A 401 83.48 8.89 38.21
CA PHE A 401 84.48 7.90 37.81
C PHE A 401 85.86 8.52 37.61
N GLU A 402 85.95 9.64 36.86
CA GLU A 402 87.22 10.34 36.61
C GLU A 402 87.88 10.83 37.91
N GLU A 403 87.08 11.36 38.84
CA GLU A 403 87.56 11.80 40.15
C GLU A 403 88.24 10.65 40.93
N ILE A 404 87.62 9.47 40.94
CA ILE A 404 88.20 8.28 41.61
C ILE A 404 89.48 7.81 40.93
N ILE A 405 89.50 7.78 39.60
CA ILE A 405 90.69 7.40 38.83
C ILE A 405 91.85 8.34 39.13
N GLN A 406 91.59 9.65 39.26
CA GLN A 406 92.61 10.62 39.61
C GLN A 406 93.15 10.41 41.03
N LEU A 407 92.28 10.23 42.02
CA LEU A 407 92.67 9.92 43.40
C LEU A 407 93.52 8.64 43.50
N ALA A 408 93.22 7.64 42.66
CA ALA A 408 93.97 6.40 42.56
C ALA A 408 95.38 6.65 41.99
N LYS A 409 95.49 7.43 40.91
CA LYS A 409 96.78 7.78 40.28
C LYS A 409 97.69 8.56 41.22
N ASP A 410 97.12 9.46 42.00
CA ASP A 410 97.85 10.30 42.95
C ASP A 410 98.20 9.57 44.25
N ASN A 411 97.79 8.30 44.40
CA ASN A 411 97.94 7.49 45.62
C ASN A 411 97.45 8.22 46.87
N SER A 412 96.33 8.93 46.72
CA SER A 412 95.73 9.75 47.76
C SER A 412 95.24 8.86 48.92
N PRO A 413 95.47 9.25 50.20
CA PRO A 413 94.92 8.53 51.35
C PRO A 413 93.38 8.39 51.30
N SER A 414 92.70 9.31 50.61
CA SER A 414 91.24 9.35 50.48
C SER A 414 90.69 8.48 49.35
N PHE A 415 91.55 7.88 48.52
CA PHE A 415 91.15 7.07 47.35
C PHE A 415 90.13 5.99 47.72
N TYR A 416 90.45 5.17 48.73
CA TYR A 416 89.59 4.04 49.08
C TYR A 416 88.24 4.50 49.66
N THR A 417 88.24 5.58 50.44
CA THR A 417 87.01 6.18 50.98
C THR A 417 86.09 6.68 49.87
N ARG A 418 86.64 7.45 48.90
CA ARG A 418 85.86 7.93 47.76
C ARG A 418 85.36 6.78 46.88
N PHE A 419 86.18 5.76 46.71
CA PHE A 419 85.78 4.54 46.02
C PHE A 419 84.59 3.83 46.69
N GLN A 420 84.55 3.77 48.03
CA GLN A 420 83.41 3.19 48.76
C GLN A 420 82.13 4.02 48.59
N GLU A 421 82.22 5.35 48.45
CA GLU A 421 81.04 6.19 48.21
C GLU A 421 80.41 5.93 46.84
N VAL A 422 81.23 5.76 45.80
CA VAL A 422 80.75 5.50 44.43
C VAL A 422 80.37 4.03 44.23
N TYR A 423 81.05 3.11 44.92
CA TYR A 423 80.79 1.67 44.86
C TYR A 423 80.44 1.10 46.25
N PRO A 424 79.28 1.48 46.84
CA PRO A 424 78.93 1.16 48.24
C PRO A 424 78.79 -0.33 48.51
N LYS A 425 78.47 -1.13 47.49
CA LYS A 425 78.34 -2.59 47.60
C LYS A 425 79.67 -3.35 47.52
N PHE A 426 80.77 -2.67 47.16
CA PHE A 426 82.04 -3.34 46.87
C PHE A 426 82.62 -4.06 48.09
N GLN A 427 82.80 -3.32 49.19
CA GLN A 427 83.43 -3.88 50.39
C GLN A 427 82.59 -5.02 50.99
N SER A 428 81.27 -4.85 51.08
CA SER A 428 80.39 -5.89 51.61
C SER A 428 80.50 -7.18 50.79
N LYS A 429 80.52 -7.08 49.45
CA LYS A 429 80.72 -8.26 48.58
C LYS A 429 82.11 -8.87 48.72
N MET A 430 83.15 -8.05 48.82
CA MET A 430 84.52 -8.55 48.99
C MET A 430 84.71 -9.30 50.32
N LEU A 431 84.11 -8.80 51.41
CA LEU A 431 84.18 -9.46 52.71
C LEU A 431 83.36 -10.75 52.77
N LEU A 432 82.29 -10.90 51.97
CA LEU A 432 81.58 -12.18 51.82
C LEU A 432 82.44 -13.28 51.18
N LEU A 433 83.42 -12.93 50.34
CA LEU A 433 84.34 -13.91 49.76
C LEU A 433 85.39 -14.39 50.76
N ASN A 434 85.89 -13.48 51.58
CA ASN A 434 86.88 -13.78 52.60
C ASN A 434 86.86 -12.69 53.69
N GLU A 435 86.35 -13.04 54.87
CA GLU A 435 86.21 -12.14 56.02
C GLU A 435 87.55 -11.61 56.55
N ASN A 436 88.67 -12.28 56.22
CA ASN A 436 90.02 -11.94 56.70
C ASN A 436 90.82 -11.06 55.71
N LEU A 437 90.17 -10.42 54.73
CA LEU A 437 90.82 -9.46 53.84
C LEU A 437 91.23 -8.19 54.59
N LYS A 438 92.50 -7.82 54.48
CA LYS A 438 93.03 -6.61 55.11
C LYS A 438 92.60 -5.37 54.32
N PRO A 439 92.53 -4.19 54.95
CA PRO A 439 92.24 -2.93 54.25
C PRO A 439 93.15 -2.69 53.02
N SER A 440 94.45 -2.97 53.13
CA SER A 440 95.40 -2.86 52.02
C SER A 440 95.08 -3.78 50.84
N GLU A 441 94.47 -4.94 51.10
CA GLU A 441 94.07 -5.91 50.07
C GLU A 441 92.75 -5.50 49.41
N LEU A 442 91.83 -4.90 50.17
CA LEU A 442 90.62 -4.29 49.65
C LEU A 442 90.92 -3.05 48.79
N THR A 443 91.88 -2.23 49.22
CA THR A 443 92.37 -1.11 48.40
C THR A 443 93.03 -1.61 47.12
N PHE A 444 93.85 -2.67 47.20
CA PHE A 444 94.41 -3.32 46.01
C PHE A 444 93.31 -3.85 45.08
N ALA A 445 92.28 -4.49 45.63
CA ALA A 445 91.13 -4.97 44.86
C ALA A 445 90.39 -3.81 44.18
N ALA A 446 90.27 -2.65 44.83
CA ALA A 446 89.66 -1.45 44.24
C ALA A 446 90.45 -0.97 43.01
N TYR A 447 91.80 -0.93 43.07
CA TYR A 447 92.63 -0.64 41.90
C TYR A 447 92.37 -1.62 40.74
N VAL A 448 92.31 -2.92 41.04
CA VAL A 448 92.04 -3.94 40.03
C VAL A 448 90.64 -3.81 39.45
N TYR A 449 89.63 -3.52 40.29
CA TYR A 449 88.25 -3.31 39.86
C TYR A 449 88.15 -2.10 38.94
N LEU A 450 88.81 -0.99 39.26
CA LEU A 450 88.89 0.19 38.38
C LEU A 450 89.66 -0.06 37.09
N GLY A 451 90.43 -1.14 37.02
CA GLY A 451 91.09 -1.62 35.81
C GLY A 451 92.56 -1.24 35.67
N PHE A 452 93.20 -0.85 36.78
CA PHE A 452 94.64 -0.59 36.79
C PHE A 452 95.42 -1.89 36.58
N THR A 453 96.39 -1.83 35.68
CA THR A 453 97.34 -2.92 35.45
C THR A 453 98.35 -3.02 36.59
N THR A 454 99.01 -4.17 36.72
CA THR A 454 100.08 -4.36 37.72
C THR A 454 101.17 -3.28 37.63
N LYS A 455 101.50 -2.83 36.41
CA LYS A 455 102.49 -1.78 36.17
C LYS A 455 101.98 -0.43 36.68
N GLU A 456 100.75 -0.05 36.35
CA GLU A 456 100.18 1.22 36.80
C GLU A 456 100.00 1.27 38.31
N ILE A 457 99.56 0.17 38.96
CA ILE A 457 99.47 0.12 40.43
C ILE A 457 100.86 0.29 41.05
N ALA A 458 101.89 -0.31 40.47
CA ALA A 458 103.27 -0.18 40.95
C ALA A 458 103.75 1.28 40.84
N ASP A 459 103.47 1.91 39.71
CA ASP A 459 103.81 3.32 39.45
C ASP A 459 103.07 4.26 40.40
N CYS A 460 101.75 4.10 40.58
CA CYS A 460 100.93 4.95 41.44
C CYS A 460 101.32 4.77 42.91
N THR A 461 101.49 3.52 43.38
CA THR A 461 101.77 3.23 44.80
C THR A 461 103.25 3.32 45.17
N PHE A 462 104.12 3.70 44.23
CA PHE A 462 105.58 3.75 44.37
C PHE A 462 106.18 2.44 44.92
N LYS A 463 105.66 1.30 44.46
CA LYS A 463 106.11 -0.05 44.86
C LYS A 463 106.79 -0.74 43.69
N ALA A 464 107.71 -1.65 43.98
CA ALA A 464 108.29 -2.49 42.93
C ALA A 464 107.20 -3.33 42.24
N ILE A 465 107.27 -3.47 40.91
CA ILE A 465 106.31 -4.28 40.11
C ILE A 465 106.14 -5.68 40.70
N LYS A 466 107.25 -6.32 41.09
CA LYS A 466 107.27 -7.65 41.73
C LYS A 466 106.48 -7.70 43.04
N THR A 467 106.40 -6.60 43.79
CA THR A 467 105.58 -6.49 45.00
C THR A 467 104.09 -6.49 44.66
N ILE A 468 103.69 -5.80 43.59
CA ILE A 468 102.29 -5.79 43.13
C ILE A 468 101.91 -7.14 42.50
N GLU A 469 102.79 -7.79 41.76
CA GLU A 469 102.59 -9.17 41.27
C GLU A 469 102.36 -10.15 42.41
N ASN A 470 103.18 -10.08 43.46
CA ASN A 470 103.02 -10.87 44.66
C ASN A 470 101.69 -10.58 45.36
N ASN A 471 101.30 -9.31 45.48
CA ASN A 471 100.00 -8.93 46.05
C ASN A 471 98.85 -9.47 45.20
N ARG A 472 98.93 -9.39 43.86
CA ARG A 472 97.95 -9.94 42.93
C ARG A 472 97.81 -11.46 43.10
N TYR A 473 98.94 -12.16 43.18
CA TYR A 473 98.98 -13.61 43.39
C TYR A 473 98.39 -14.02 44.76
N ASN A 474 98.78 -13.32 45.82
CA ASN A 474 98.28 -13.57 47.17
C ASN A 474 96.78 -13.29 47.28
N PHE A 475 96.32 -12.19 46.68
CA PHE A 475 94.91 -11.86 46.61
C PHE A 475 94.12 -12.94 45.88
N ARG A 476 94.58 -13.38 44.69
CA ARG A 476 93.95 -14.48 43.93
C ARG A 476 93.82 -15.76 44.76
N LYS A 477 94.85 -16.13 45.52
CA LYS A 477 94.80 -17.28 46.43
C LYS A 477 93.76 -17.09 47.53
N LYS A 478 93.69 -15.91 48.14
CA LYS A 478 92.74 -15.63 49.23
C LYS A 478 91.27 -15.71 48.81
N ILE A 479 90.97 -15.41 47.55
CA ILE A 479 89.62 -15.51 46.99
C ILE A 479 89.38 -16.81 46.20
N ASN A 480 90.32 -17.78 46.26
CA ASN A 480 90.24 -19.06 45.56
C ASN A 480 89.98 -18.94 44.04
N LEU A 481 90.60 -17.96 43.37
CA LEU A 481 90.40 -17.75 41.93
C LEU A 481 91.30 -18.65 41.07
N SER A 482 90.69 -19.46 40.19
CA SER A 482 91.40 -20.32 39.22
C SER A 482 92.38 -19.52 38.33
N PRO A 483 93.58 -20.03 38.01
CA PRO A 483 94.56 -19.38 37.14
C PRO A 483 94.02 -18.95 35.77
N GLU A 484 93.04 -19.68 35.23
CA GLU A 484 92.47 -19.45 33.90
C GLU A 484 91.56 -18.21 33.82
N LYS A 485 91.07 -17.73 34.97
CA LYS A 485 90.18 -16.56 35.03
C LYS A 485 90.98 -15.27 35.15
N ASP A 486 90.65 -14.28 34.33
CA ASP A 486 91.19 -12.93 34.52
C ASP A 486 90.61 -12.31 35.81
N LEU A 487 91.50 -11.75 36.64
CA LEU A 487 91.11 -11.24 37.96
C LEU A 487 90.20 -10.02 37.85
N GLN A 488 90.47 -9.12 36.91
CA GLN A 488 89.72 -7.87 36.77
C GLN A 488 88.31 -8.15 36.23
N ILE A 489 88.21 -8.95 35.16
CA ILE A 489 86.92 -9.32 34.56
C ILE A 489 86.06 -10.07 35.59
N TRP A 490 86.64 -11.04 36.30
CA TRP A 490 85.92 -11.78 37.33
C TRP A 490 85.45 -10.87 38.47
N LEU A 491 86.31 -9.96 38.93
CA LEU A 491 86.01 -9.04 40.02
C LEU A 491 84.89 -8.07 39.62
N ARG A 492 84.92 -7.51 38.42
CA ARG A 492 83.83 -6.65 37.91
C ARG A 492 82.51 -7.40 37.84
N ASN A 493 82.49 -8.58 37.24
CA ASN A 493 81.27 -9.39 37.13
C ASN A 493 80.70 -9.79 38.51
N TYR A 494 81.54 -10.11 39.48
CA TYR A 494 81.09 -10.48 40.83
C TYR A 494 80.52 -9.28 41.60
N ILE A 495 81.15 -8.11 41.47
CA ILE A 495 80.69 -6.90 42.16
C ILE A 495 79.45 -6.31 41.48
N ASP A 496 79.38 -6.36 40.14
CA ASP A 496 78.31 -5.73 39.35
C ASP A 496 77.11 -6.64 39.10
N SER A 497 77.20 -7.94 39.41
CA SER A 497 76.02 -8.83 39.41
C SER A 497 75.02 -8.36 40.46
N GLU A 498 73.73 -8.45 40.20
CA GLU A 498 72.70 -8.06 41.18
C GLU A 498 72.80 -8.84 42.50
#